data_AF-A0AAV4GPV1-F1
#
_entry.id   AF-A0AAV4GPV1-F1
#
_cell.length_a   1.000
_cell.length_b   1.000
_cell.length_c   1.000
_cell.angle_alpha   90.00
_cell.angle_beta   90.00
_cell.angle_gamma   90.00
#
_symmetry.space_group_name_H-M   'P 1'
#
loop_
_entity.id
_entity.type
_entity.pdbx_description
1 polymer ?
#
loop_
_entity_poly.entity_id
_entity_poly.type
_entity_poly.pdbx_seq_one_letter_code
_entity_poly.pdbx_strand_id
1 'polypeptide(L)'
;MEDLPPLSKCAWWIPSATKVLALFNAANGLLTPPLVQYIEFYNSTLDHLDLMAEYYAWQNPSSHAGFSFCQYPFILSITAKRTILQKDSEQQMIIMARKSLVAKVQRRQLPDIGMLFLNLTVRRSHLVSDSLNEIAKKQHDLKKKLKVSFAGEPGLDMGGLTKEWFLLLIRQIFLPNYGMFTYDKKAGVHWFSPSPCDNYQEFNLVGVVSFIQYKIIAKFLNRFFFLNVTKNQGRQQGSLGG
;
A
#
# COMPACT_ATOMS: atom_id res chain seq x y z
N MET A 1 -38.17 -19.78 -8.95
CA MET A 1 -37.21 -18.66 -8.80
C MET A 1 -37.82 -17.83 -7.70
N GLU A 2 -37.36 -18.04 -6.47
CA GLU A 2 -37.99 -17.49 -5.27
C GLU A 2 -37.64 -15.99 -5.23
N ASP A 3 -38.65 -15.14 -5.41
CA ASP A 3 -38.46 -13.69 -5.50
C ASP A 3 -37.87 -13.17 -4.19
N LEU A 4 -36.68 -12.58 -4.29
CA LEU A 4 -36.02 -11.97 -3.15
C LEU A 4 -36.95 -10.91 -2.53
N PRO A 5 -37.05 -10.84 -1.20
CA PRO A 5 -37.90 -9.86 -0.54
C PRO A 5 -37.48 -8.43 -0.94
N PRO A 6 -38.44 -7.48 -0.98
CA PRO A 6 -38.19 -6.13 -1.45
C PRO A 6 -37.06 -5.46 -0.64
N LEU A 7 -36.10 -4.83 -1.35
CA LEU A 7 -34.89 -4.23 -0.77
C LEU A 7 -35.17 -3.28 0.40
N SER A 8 -36.33 -2.61 0.39
CA SER A 8 -36.77 -1.69 1.45
C SER A 8 -37.06 -2.36 2.80
N LYS A 9 -37.26 -3.69 2.84
CA LYS A 9 -37.55 -4.46 4.07
C LYS A 9 -36.36 -5.31 4.54
N CYS A 10 -35.29 -5.37 3.75
CA CYS A 10 -34.16 -6.26 3.98
C CYS A 10 -32.87 -5.44 4.02
N ALA A 11 -32.68 -4.63 5.06
CA ALA A 11 -31.42 -3.92 5.28
C ALA A 11 -30.42 -4.72 6.13
N TRP A 12 -30.86 -5.78 6.81
CA TRP A 12 -30.06 -6.52 7.79
C TRP A 12 -29.25 -7.69 7.19
N TRP A 13 -29.73 -8.30 6.10
CA TRP A 13 -29.13 -9.50 5.52
C TRP A 13 -27.75 -9.26 4.93
N ILE A 14 -27.49 -8.15 4.23
CA ILE A 14 -26.17 -7.81 3.69
C ILE A 14 -25.13 -7.65 4.83
N PRO A 15 -25.39 -6.83 5.87
CA PRO A 15 -24.50 -6.78 7.03
C PRO A 15 -24.31 -8.13 7.72
N SER A 16 -25.38 -8.92 7.84
CA SER A 16 -25.32 -10.22 8.53
C SER A 16 -24.53 -11.25 7.74
N ALA A 17 -24.74 -11.35 6.42
CA ALA A 17 -23.98 -12.21 5.53
C ALA A 17 -22.49 -11.84 5.54
N THR A 18 -22.18 -10.53 5.51
CA THR A 18 -20.78 -10.05 5.58
C THR A 18 -20.11 -10.43 6.91
N LYS A 19 -20.84 -10.33 8.03
CA LYS A 19 -20.35 -10.79 9.35
C LYS A 19 -20.11 -12.30 9.38
N VAL A 20 -20.99 -13.10 8.77
CA VAL A 20 -20.78 -14.55 8.64
C VAL A 20 -19.53 -14.85 7.81
N LEU A 21 -19.34 -14.17 6.67
CA LEU A 21 -18.10 -14.28 5.89
C LEU A 21 -16.86 -13.88 6.70
N ALA A 22 -16.98 -12.91 7.61
CA ALA A 22 -15.89 -12.52 8.50
C ALA A 22 -15.52 -13.63 9.49
N LEU A 23 -16.50 -14.39 9.99
CA LEU A 23 -16.25 -15.57 10.82
C LEU A 23 -15.51 -16.66 10.03
N PHE A 24 -15.92 -16.92 8.77
CA PHE A 24 -15.21 -17.86 7.90
C PHE A 24 -13.77 -17.41 7.60
N ASN A 25 -13.57 -16.12 7.30
CA ASN A 25 -12.24 -15.57 7.07
C ASN A 25 -11.36 -15.64 8.33
N ALA A 26 -11.93 -15.41 9.51
CA ALA A 26 -11.22 -15.56 10.78
C ALA A 26 -10.84 -17.03 11.04
N ALA A 27 -11.76 -17.97 10.84
CA ALA A 27 -11.51 -19.40 10.98
C ALA A 27 -10.43 -19.90 10.01
N ASN A 28 -10.43 -19.41 8.77
CA ASN A 28 -9.39 -19.68 7.79
C ASN A 28 -7.98 -19.32 8.28
N GLY A 29 -7.85 -18.25 9.07
CA GLY A 29 -6.56 -17.83 9.64
C GLY A 29 -6.03 -18.74 10.74
N LEU A 30 -6.88 -19.60 11.32
CA LEU A 30 -6.51 -20.57 12.36
C LEU A 30 -6.06 -21.91 11.78
N LEU A 31 -6.26 -22.13 10.49
CA LEU A 31 -6.00 -23.41 9.82
C LEU A 31 -4.79 -23.29 8.88
N THR A 32 -3.95 -24.33 8.85
CA THR A 32 -2.87 -24.47 7.89
C THR A 32 -2.92 -25.88 7.30
N PRO A 33 -3.32 -26.05 6.02
CA PRO A 33 -3.69 -24.99 5.06
C PRO A 33 -5.07 -24.37 5.32
N PRO A 34 -5.34 -23.15 4.81
CA PRO A 34 -6.68 -22.55 4.89
C PRO A 34 -7.69 -23.36 4.07
N LEU A 35 -8.94 -23.44 4.55
CA LEU A 35 -10.01 -24.21 3.89
C LEU A 35 -10.52 -23.52 2.62
N VAL A 36 -10.69 -22.20 2.67
CA VAL A 36 -11.15 -21.40 1.53
C VAL A 36 -10.01 -20.48 1.08
N GLN A 37 -9.70 -20.48 -0.22
CA GLN A 37 -8.68 -19.58 -0.75
C GLN A 37 -9.14 -18.12 -0.59
N TYR A 38 -8.21 -17.22 -0.25
CA TYR A 38 -8.54 -15.82 -0.01
C TYR A 38 -9.20 -15.11 -1.21
N ILE A 39 -8.94 -15.58 -2.43
CA ILE A 39 -9.52 -15.02 -3.67
C ILE A 39 -11.03 -15.23 -3.75
N GLU A 40 -11.54 -16.31 -3.13
CA GLU A 40 -12.96 -16.66 -3.13
C GLU A 40 -13.80 -15.72 -2.27
N PHE A 41 -13.17 -14.96 -1.37
CA PHE A 41 -13.88 -13.94 -0.59
C PHE A 41 -14.11 -12.65 -1.39
N TYR A 42 -13.39 -12.43 -2.49
CA TYR A 42 -13.52 -11.18 -3.24
C TYR A 42 -14.87 -11.10 -3.92
N ASN A 43 -15.58 -10.00 -3.65
CA ASN A 43 -16.83 -9.68 -4.30
C ASN A 43 -16.61 -8.54 -5.30
N SER A 44 -16.45 -8.91 -6.58
CA SER A 44 -16.23 -7.95 -7.67
C SER A 44 -17.42 -7.03 -7.91
N THR A 45 -18.64 -7.42 -7.50
CA THR A 45 -19.83 -6.56 -7.60
C THR A 45 -19.66 -5.28 -6.77
N LEU A 46 -18.85 -5.33 -5.70
CA LEU A 46 -18.55 -4.15 -4.88
C LEU A 46 -17.72 -3.10 -5.62
N ASP A 47 -17.04 -3.46 -6.72
CA ASP A 47 -16.25 -2.52 -7.52
C ASP A 47 -17.13 -1.45 -8.19
N HIS A 48 -18.43 -1.70 -8.32
CA HIS A 48 -19.40 -0.79 -8.91
C HIS A 48 -20.08 0.13 -7.89
N LEU A 49 -19.80 -0.02 -6.59
CA LEU A 49 -20.31 0.86 -5.55
C LEU A 49 -19.63 2.23 -5.58
N ASP A 50 -20.25 3.22 -4.95
CA ASP A 50 -19.54 4.44 -4.56
C ASP A 50 -18.58 4.11 -3.40
N LEU A 51 -17.40 3.63 -3.76
CA LEU A 51 -16.34 3.26 -2.84
C LEU A 51 -15.90 4.43 -1.95
N MET A 52 -16.07 5.67 -2.39
CA MET A 52 -15.70 6.84 -1.59
C MET A 52 -16.75 7.15 -0.52
N ALA A 53 -18.05 7.02 -0.84
CA ALA A 53 -19.10 7.09 0.15
C ALA A 53 -18.91 6.03 1.25
N GLU A 54 -18.63 4.78 0.85
CA GLU A 54 -18.31 3.69 1.78
C GLU A 54 -17.09 4.02 2.66
N TYR A 55 -16.02 4.55 2.05
CA TYR A 55 -14.81 4.92 2.78
C TYR A 55 -15.07 6.01 3.82
N TYR A 56 -15.80 7.08 3.48
CA TYR A 56 -16.10 8.15 4.43
C TYR A 56 -17.06 7.72 5.53
N ALA A 57 -18.03 6.86 5.21
CA ALA A 57 -18.92 6.26 6.21
C ALA A 57 -18.12 5.43 7.22
N TRP A 58 -17.14 4.65 6.74
CA TRP A 58 -16.23 3.90 7.60
C TRP A 58 -15.31 4.81 8.45
N GLN A 59 -14.81 5.92 7.90
CA GLN A 59 -13.96 6.85 8.64
C GLN A 59 -14.70 7.63 9.73
N ASN A 60 -16.01 7.82 9.61
CA ASN A 60 -16.82 8.58 10.56
C ASN A 60 -17.99 7.75 11.11
N PRO A 61 -17.72 6.73 11.96
CA PRO A 61 -18.76 5.85 12.50
C PRO A 61 -19.83 6.58 13.32
N SER A 62 -19.50 7.77 13.83
CA SER A 62 -20.40 8.64 14.59
C SER A 62 -21.39 9.43 13.73
N SER A 63 -21.10 9.66 12.43
CA SER A 63 -22.04 10.32 11.51
C SER A 63 -22.96 9.32 10.82
N HIS A 64 -22.54 8.06 10.71
CA HIS A 64 -23.34 6.95 10.21
C HIS A 64 -23.17 5.76 11.13
N ALA A 65 -24.15 5.49 12.00
CA ALA A 65 -24.27 4.26 12.78
C ALA A 65 -24.62 3.05 11.88
N GLY A 66 -23.92 2.91 10.75
CA GLY A 66 -24.25 2.03 9.64
C GLY A 66 -23.13 1.05 9.31
N PHE A 67 -23.53 -0.02 8.63
CA PHE A 67 -22.63 -0.99 8.02
C PHE A 67 -21.87 -0.34 6.85
N SER A 68 -20.58 -0.67 6.72
CA SER A 68 -19.81 -0.39 5.49
C SER A 68 -18.94 -1.59 5.13
N PHE A 69 -18.82 -1.86 3.83
CA PHE A 69 -17.92 -2.91 3.33
C PHE A 69 -16.44 -2.61 3.61
N CYS A 70 -16.07 -1.34 3.83
CA CYS A 70 -14.71 -0.96 4.22
C CYS A 70 -14.30 -1.51 5.61
N GLN A 71 -15.26 -1.91 6.45
CA GLN A 71 -15.00 -2.62 7.71
C GLN A 71 -14.48 -4.04 7.50
N TYR A 72 -14.67 -4.61 6.31
CA TYR A 72 -14.36 -6.00 5.99
C TYR A 72 -13.45 -6.08 4.76
N PRO A 73 -12.19 -5.63 4.81
CA PRO A 73 -11.34 -5.50 3.62
C PRO A 73 -11.12 -6.80 2.84
N PHE A 74 -11.25 -7.97 3.47
CA PHE A 74 -11.05 -9.25 2.80
C PHE A 74 -12.06 -9.52 1.67
N ILE A 75 -13.24 -8.89 1.68
CA ILE A 75 -14.23 -9.02 0.60
C ILE A 75 -14.01 -8.04 -0.56
N LEU A 76 -13.25 -6.96 -0.32
CA LEU A 76 -12.99 -5.96 -1.33
C LEU A 76 -11.99 -6.51 -2.33
N SER A 77 -12.31 -6.38 -3.62
CA SER A 77 -11.38 -6.73 -4.69
C SER A 77 -10.11 -5.88 -4.61
N ILE A 78 -9.08 -6.31 -5.33
CA ILE A 78 -7.87 -5.51 -5.50
C ILE A 78 -8.15 -4.15 -6.17
N THR A 79 -9.13 -4.10 -7.09
CA THR A 79 -9.52 -2.88 -7.80
C THR A 79 -10.16 -1.89 -6.83
N ALA A 80 -11.10 -2.34 -6.01
CA ALA A 80 -11.74 -1.51 -4.99
C ALA A 80 -10.70 -0.97 -3.99
N LYS A 81 -9.85 -1.84 -3.44
CA LYS A 81 -8.78 -1.46 -2.50
C LYS A 81 -7.85 -0.42 -3.10
N ARG A 82 -7.43 -0.63 -4.35
CA ARG A 82 -6.58 0.33 -5.08
C ARG A 82 -7.26 1.69 -5.20
N THR A 83 -8.54 1.73 -5.58
CA THR A 83 -9.28 2.99 -5.74
C THR A 83 -9.40 3.74 -4.42
N ILE A 84 -9.78 3.05 -3.33
CA ILE A 84 -9.90 3.63 -1.99
C ILE A 84 -8.56 4.21 -1.54
N LEU A 85 -7.49 3.39 -1.60
CA LEU A 85 -6.16 3.80 -1.16
C LEU A 85 -5.61 4.97 -2.01
N GLN A 86 -5.82 4.94 -3.32
CA GLN A 86 -5.39 6.01 -4.21
C GLN A 86 -6.07 7.33 -3.82
N LYS A 87 -7.39 7.31 -3.66
CA LYS A 87 -8.17 8.51 -3.33
C LYS A 87 -7.85 9.06 -1.94
N ASP A 88 -7.77 8.21 -0.91
CA ASP A 88 -7.34 8.66 0.42
C ASP A 88 -5.96 9.33 0.34
N SER A 89 -5.03 8.73 -0.40
CA SER A 89 -3.67 9.23 -0.49
C SER A 89 -3.55 10.57 -1.23
N GLU A 90 -4.45 10.86 -2.17
CA GLU A 90 -4.61 12.15 -2.84
C GLU A 90 -5.19 13.19 -1.87
N GLN A 91 -6.21 12.82 -1.10
CA GLN A 91 -6.81 13.70 -0.10
C GLN A 91 -5.84 14.07 1.02
N GLN A 92 -5.12 13.09 1.57
CA GLN A 92 -4.09 13.31 2.59
C GLN A 92 -3.00 14.26 2.07
N MET A 93 -2.63 14.16 0.79
CA MET A 93 -1.67 15.06 0.17
C MET A 93 -2.20 16.50 0.08
N ILE A 94 -3.46 16.68 -0.33
CA ILE A 94 -4.12 18.00 -0.38
C ILE A 94 -4.22 18.61 1.02
N ILE A 95 -4.63 17.84 2.01
CA ILE A 95 -4.70 18.26 3.41
C ILE A 95 -3.32 18.69 3.90
N MET A 96 -2.27 17.92 3.59
CA MET A 96 -0.92 18.22 4.02
C MET A 96 -0.34 19.47 3.35
N ALA A 97 -0.63 19.67 2.06
CA ALA A 97 -0.28 20.88 1.32
C ALA A 97 -0.94 22.12 1.95
N ARG A 98 -2.25 22.06 2.24
CA ARG A 98 -2.99 23.13 2.91
C ARG A 98 -2.43 23.44 4.30
N LYS A 99 -2.19 22.41 5.11
CA LYS A 99 -1.59 22.54 6.44
C LYS A 99 -0.23 23.22 6.39
N SER A 100 0.61 22.84 5.43
CA SER A 100 1.94 23.43 5.23
C SER A 100 1.85 24.91 4.84
N LEU A 101 0.92 25.26 3.95
CA LEU A 101 0.68 26.64 3.53
C LEU A 101 0.23 27.52 4.69
N VAL A 102 -0.79 27.07 5.45
CA VAL A 102 -1.32 27.79 6.62
C VAL A 102 -0.21 28.00 7.66
N ALA A 103 0.60 26.98 7.93
CA ALA A 103 1.72 27.08 8.87
C ALA A 103 2.77 28.13 8.44
N LYS A 104 3.09 28.24 7.15
CA LYS A 104 4.03 29.27 6.66
C LYS A 104 3.44 30.68 6.75
N VAL A 105 2.16 30.85 6.39
CA VAL A 105 1.45 32.13 6.52
C VAL A 105 1.42 32.57 7.98
N GLN A 106 1.11 31.67 8.90
CA GLN A 106 1.11 31.97 10.34
C GLN A 106 2.49 32.41 10.85
N ARG A 107 3.58 31.85 10.28
CA ARG A 107 4.97 32.25 10.59
C ARG A 107 5.45 33.48 9.81
N ARG A 108 4.59 34.14 9.02
CA ARG A 108 4.92 35.27 8.13
C ARG A 108 6.08 34.97 7.17
N GLN A 109 6.23 33.71 6.78
CA GLN A 109 7.22 33.28 5.81
C GLN A 109 6.62 33.26 4.41
N LEU A 110 7.41 33.64 3.41
CA LEU A 110 7.00 33.58 2.02
C LEU A 110 6.70 32.12 1.62
N PRO A 111 5.53 31.86 1.01
CA PRO A 111 5.25 30.57 0.44
C PRO A 111 6.24 30.24 -0.68
N ASP A 112 6.83 29.04 -0.60
CA ASP A 112 7.65 28.47 -1.64
C ASP A 112 7.03 27.14 -2.10
N ILE A 113 7.10 26.87 -3.40
CA ILE A 113 6.55 25.69 -4.05
C ILE A 113 7.17 24.41 -3.46
N GLY A 114 8.44 24.45 -3.06
CA GLY A 114 9.14 23.33 -2.45
C GLY A 114 8.46 22.79 -1.19
N MET A 115 7.69 23.60 -0.46
CA MET A 115 7.02 23.18 0.77
C MET A 115 5.92 22.12 0.55
N LEU A 116 5.37 22.05 -0.67
CA LEU A 116 4.26 21.17 -1.04
C LEU A 116 4.73 19.73 -1.31
N PHE A 117 6.05 19.53 -1.37
CA PHE A 117 6.68 18.29 -1.73
C PHE A 117 7.52 17.73 -0.59
N LEU A 118 7.64 16.41 -0.56
CA LEU A 118 8.72 15.73 0.12
C LEU A 118 9.92 15.72 -0.84
N ASN A 119 10.83 16.68 -0.68
CA ASN A 119 12.03 16.76 -1.51
C ASN A 119 13.10 15.83 -0.95
N LEU A 120 13.57 14.87 -1.73
CA LEU A 120 14.73 14.04 -1.39
C LEU A 120 15.91 14.43 -2.28
N THR A 121 17.03 14.79 -1.67
CA THR A 121 18.28 15.05 -2.38
C THR A 121 19.24 13.90 -2.14
N VAL A 122 19.60 13.18 -3.19
CA VAL A 122 20.36 11.92 -3.09
C VAL A 122 21.55 11.90 -4.04
N ARG A 123 22.64 11.23 -3.66
CA ARG A 123 23.78 10.99 -4.55
C ARG A 123 23.60 9.64 -5.24
N ARG A 124 23.92 9.57 -6.54
CA ARG A 124 23.86 8.32 -7.31
C ARG A 124 24.71 7.20 -6.68
N SER A 125 25.86 7.56 -6.12
CA SER A 125 26.78 6.63 -5.45
C SER A 125 26.30 6.13 -4.09
N HIS A 126 25.36 6.82 -3.44
CA HIS A 126 24.90 6.53 -2.06
C HIS A 126 23.38 6.47 -1.99
N LEU A 127 22.74 5.89 -3.01
CA LEU A 127 21.30 5.97 -3.23
C LEU A 127 20.48 5.49 -2.02
N VAL A 128 20.75 4.29 -1.50
CA VAL A 128 19.99 3.71 -0.39
C VAL A 128 20.20 4.50 0.91
N SER A 129 21.46 4.71 1.31
CA SER A 129 21.82 5.45 2.53
C SER A 129 21.26 6.88 2.53
N ASP A 130 21.42 7.62 1.44
CA ASP A 130 20.91 9.01 1.35
C ASP A 130 19.37 9.01 1.40
N SER A 131 18.70 8.07 0.73
CA SER A 131 17.23 7.95 0.76
C SER A 131 16.72 7.65 2.17
N LEU A 132 17.37 6.74 2.89
CA LEU A 132 17.07 6.41 4.29
C LEU A 132 17.19 7.64 5.18
N ASN A 133 18.33 8.32 5.11
CA ASN A 133 18.61 9.49 5.91
C ASN A 133 17.60 10.61 5.64
N GLU A 134 17.26 10.87 4.38
CA GLU A 134 16.30 11.90 4.02
C GLU A 134 14.87 11.56 4.49
N ILE A 135 14.44 10.31 4.35
CA ILE A 135 13.14 9.84 4.82
C ILE A 135 13.07 9.86 6.35
N ALA A 136 14.11 9.41 7.05
CA ALA A 136 14.20 9.44 8.51
C ALA A 136 14.14 10.86 9.07
N LYS A 137 14.76 11.84 8.39
CA LYS A 137 14.70 13.26 8.78
C LYS A 137 13.34 13.91 8.51
N LYS A 138 12.57 13.41 7.53
CA LYS A 138 11.34 14.04 7.01
C LYS A 138 10.08 13.22 7.28
N GLN A 139 10.03 12.51 8.42
CA GLN A 139 8.90 11.66 8.82
C GLN A 139 7.56 12.40 8.83
N HIS A 140 7.56 13.68 9.21
CA HIS A 140 6.35 14.50 9.19
C HIS A 140 5.83 14.79 7.77
N ASP A 141 6.68 14.74 6.75
CA ASP A 141 6.35 15.15 5.39
C ASP A 141 6.04 13.98 4.45
N LEU A 142 6.02 12.73 4.94
CA LEU A 142 5.83 11.51 4.13
C LEU A 142 4.50 11.47 3.36
N LYS A 143 3.50 12.25 3.79
CA LYS A 143 2.21 12.37 3.11
C LYS A 143 2.21 13.38 1.94
N LYS A 144 3.28 14.17 1.79
CA LYS A 144 3.44 15.12 0.67
C LYS A 144 3.78 14.39 -0.62
N LYS A 145 3.69 15.10 -1.75
CA LYS A 145 4.11 14.55 -3.05
C LYS A 145 5.63 14.39 -3.06
N LEU A 146 6.11 13.19 -3.38
CA LEU A 146 7.54 12.94 -3.51
C LEU A 146 8.14 13.71 -4.70
N LYS A 147 9.27 14.37 -4.48
CA LYS A 147 10.11 14.97 -5.51
C LYS A 147 11.56 14.57 -5.22
N VAL A 148 12.23 13.98 -6.21
CA VAL A 148 13.63 13.57 -6.06
C VAL A 148 14.53 14.42 -6.94
N SER A 149 15.71 14.76 -6.41
CA SER A 149 16.80 15.42 -7.16
C SER A 149 18.12 14.72 -6.86
N PHE A 150 18.94 14.54 -7.89
CA PHE A 150 20.31 14.06 -7.72
C PHE A 150 21.25 15.22 -7.41
N ALA A 151 22.13 15.03 -6.41
CA ALA A 151 23.09 16.04 -6.02
C ALA A 151 24.04 16.37 -7.18
N GLY A 152 24.15 17.65 -7.55
CA GLY A 152 24.99 18.12 -8.66
C GLY A 152 24.32 18.06 -10.03
N GLU A 153 23.06 17.62 -10.13
CA GLU A 153 22.33 17.57 -11.40
C GLU A 153 21.23 18.64 -11.47
N PRO A 154 21.10 19.36 -12.60
CA PRO A 154 20.03 20.32 -12.79
C PRO A 154 18.68 19.58 -12.81
N GLY A 155 17.82 19.86 -11.82
CA GLY A 155 16.52 19.23 -11.64
C GLY A 155 15.45 19.69 -12.63
N LEU A 156 15.71 19.58 -13.93
CA LEU A 156 14.82 20.04 -14.99
C LEU A 156 13.56 19.16 -15.15
N ASP A 157 13.66 17.86 -14.89
CA ASP A 157 12.54 16.92 -15.03
C ASP A 157 12.03 16.45 -13.66
N MET A 158 10.89 17.00 -13.24
CA MET A 158 10.25 16.64 -11.96
C MET A 158 9.70 15.20 -11.93
N GLY A 159 9.41 14.61 -13.09
CA GLY A 159 8.79 13.28 -13.20
C GLY A 159 9.79 12.17 -13.50
N GLY A 160 10.74 12.44 -14.40
CA GLY A 160 11.77 11.47 -14.81
C GLY A 160 12.69 11.08 -13.68
N LEU A 161 13.21 12.04 -12.92
CA LEU A 161 14.18 11.78 -11.85
C LEU A 161 13.60 10.94 -10.70
N THR A 162 12.32 11.16 -10.35
CA THR A 162 11.65 10.36 -9.32
C THR A 162 11.44 8.91 -9.76
N LYS A 163 11.10 8.69 -11.04
CA LYS A 163 10.97 7.34 -11.61
C LYS A 163 12.33 6.65 -11.69
N GLU A 164 13.34 7.36 -12.16
CA GLU A 164 14.71 6.86 -12.26
C GLU A 164 15.25 6.45 -10.90
N TRP A 165 15.17 7.34 -9.91
CA TRP A 165 15.56 7.07 -8.53
C TRP A 165 14.91 5.79 -8.00
N PHE A 166 13.61 5.62 -8.21
CA PHE A 166 12.91 4.42 -7.78
C PHE A 166 13.42 3.15 -8.46
N LEU A 167 13.61 3.19 -9.77
CA LEU A 167 14.13 2.04 -10.52
C LEU A 167 15.53 1.65 -10.05
N LEU A 168 16.40 2.63 -9.81
CA LEU A 168 17.74 2.40 -9.27
C LEU A 168 17.67 1.83 -7.85
N LEU A 169 16.78 2.34 -7.00
CA LEU A 169 16.63 1.91 -5.62
C LEU A 169 16.15 0.47 -5.56
N ILE A 170 15.08 0.14 -6.29
CA ILE A 170 14.58 -1.23 -6.42
C ILE A 170 15.68 -2.16 -6.95
N ARG A 171 16.41 -1.77 -7.99
CA ARG A 171 17.51 -2.60 -8.50
C ARG A 171 18.55 -2.92 -7.43
N GLN A 172 18.95 -1.94 -6.62
CA GLN A 172 19.96 -2.13 -5.58
C GLN A 172 19.47 -3.06 -4.46
N ILE A 173 18.25 -2.84 -3.93
CA ILE A 173 17.74 -3.67 -2.82
C ILE A 173 17.49 -5.13 -3.22
N PHE A 174 17.21 -5.40 -4.50
CA PHE A 174 17.00 -6.74 -5.03
C PHE A 174 18.30 -7.43 -5.46
N LEU A 175 19.46 -6.78 -5.35
CA LEU A 175 20.74 -7.45 -5.60
C LEU A 175 20.96 -8.56 -4.55
N PRO A 176 21.36 -9.78 -4.97
CA PRO A 176 21.66 -10.86 -4.02
C PRO A 176 22.69 -10.45 -2.97
N ASN A 177 23.70 -9.66 -3.38
CA ASN A 177 24.77 -9.19 -2.51
C ASN A 177 24.31 -8.13 -1.48
N TYR A 178 23.15 -7.51 -1.70
CA TYR A 178 22.57 -6.55 -0.77
C TYR A 178 21.89 -7.27 0.41
N GLY A 179 21.45 -8.52 0.22
CA GLY A 179 21.05 -9.41 1.31
C GLY A 179 19.62 -9.24 1.83
N MET A 180 18.82 -8.30 1.32
CA MET A 180 17.41 -8.10 1.74
C MET A 180 16.45 -9.15 1.18
N PHE A 181 16.68 -9.61 -0.06
CA PHE A 181 15.81 -10.54 -0.76
C PHE A 181 16.59 -11.71 -1.34
N THR A 182 15.98 -12.90 -1.30
CA THR A 182 16.48 -14.12 -1.92
C THR A 182 15.52 -14.59 -3.01
N TYR A 183 16.05 -14.98 -4.16
CA TYR A 183 15.23 -15.52 -5.25
C TYR A 183 14.89 -17.00 -5.02
N ASP A 184 13.60 -17.28 -4.81
CA ASP A 184 13.06 -18.64 -4.82
C ASP A 184 12.84 -19.10 -6.27
N LYS A 185 13.75 -19.96 -6.75
CA LYS A 185 13.70 -20.55 -8.09
C LYS A 185 12.44 -21.40 -8.33
N LYS A 186 11.85 -21.99 -7.28
CA LYS A 186 10.67 -22.86 -7.40
C LYS A 186 9.39 -22.06 -7.57
N ALA A 187 9.28 -20.94 -6.87
CA ALA A 187 8.13 -20.04 -6.95
C ALA A 187 8.30 -18.95 -8.01
N GLY A 188 9.52 -18.73 -8.51
CA GLY A 188 9.82 -17.68 -9.48
C GLY A 188 9.75 -16.27 -8.89
N VAL A 189 9.95 -16.13 -7.58
CA VAL A 189 9.81 -14.85 -6.85
C VAL A 189 10.99 -14.54 -5.96
N HIS A 190 11.14 -13.25 -5.67
CA HIS A 190 12.01 -12.80 -4.60
C HIS A 190 11.22 -12.80 -3.29
N TRP A 191 11.78 -13.43 -2.26
CA TRP A 191 11.25 -13.45 -0.91
C TRP A 191 12.23 -12.78 0.05
N PHE A 192 11.75 -12.34 1.22
CA PHE A 192 12.61 -11.79 2.25
C PHE A 192 13.70 -12.79 2.62
N SER A 193 14.95 -12.31 2.71
CA SER A 193 16.06 -13.15 3.12
C SER A 193 15.83 -13.65 4.55
N PRO A 194 16.00 -14.96 4.81
CA PRO A 194 15.86 -15.53 6.15
C PRO A 194 17.06 -15.23 7.04
N SER A 195 18.13 -14.63 6.50
CA SER A 195 19.32 -14.28 7.27
C SER A 195 18.98 -13.16 8.27
N PRO A 196 19.50 -13.20 9.51
CA PRO A 196 19.33 -12.10 10.45
C PRO A 196 19.84 -10.83 9.79
N CYS A 197 18.95 -9.87 9.61
CA CYS A 197 19.29 -8.61 8.98
C CYS A 197 19.67 -7.64 10.09
N ASP A 198 20.93 -7.18 10.06
CA ASP A 198 21.43 -6.22 11.04
C ASP A 198 20.77 -4.84 10.92
N ASN A 199 20.03 -4.55 9.82
CA ASN A 199 19.52 -3.22 9.52
C ASN A 199 18.02 -3.17 9.18
N TYR A 200 17.16 -3.22 10.19
CA TYR A 200 15.70 -3.06 10.06
C TYR A 200 15.26 -1.75 9.38
N GLN A 201 16.10 -0.72 9.37
CA GLN A 201 15.78 0.56 8.73
C GLN A 201 15.64 0.44 7.21
N GLU A 202 16.36 -0.50 6.58
CA GLU A 202 16.29 -0.73 5.14
C GLU A 202 14.94 -1.33 4.73
N PHE A 203 14.37 -2.22 5.55
CA PHE A 203 12.99 -2.69 5.34
C PHE A 203 11.97 -1.57 5.51
N ASN A 204 12.22 -0.62 6.43
CA ASN A 204 11.40 0.58 6.54
C ASN A 204 11.48 1.43 5.27
N LEU A 205 12.66 1.58 4.66
CA LEU A 205 12.78 2.24 3.34
C LEU A 205 11.94 1.53 2.29
N VAL A 206 12.06 0.20 2.18
CA VAL A 206 11.26 -0.57 1.21
C VAL A 206 9.77 -0.39 1.48
N GLY A 207 9.34 -0.39 2.74
CA GLY A 207 7.96 -0.14 3.14
C GLY A 207 7.48 1.26 2.77
N VAL A 208 8.22 2.29 3.14
CA VAL A 208 7.90 3.71 2.87
C VAL A 208 7.92 3.99 1.37
N VAL A 209 8.94 3.51 0.66
CA VAL A 209 9.04 3.71 -0.79
C VAL A 209 7.95 2.93 -1.50
N SER A 210 7.68 1.68 -1.12
CA SER A 210 6.54 0.92 -1.67
C SER A 210 5.23 1.66 -1.40
N PHE A 211 5.00 2.16 -0.17
CA PHE A 211 3.83 2.94 0.21
C PHE A 211 3.66 4.24 -0.62
N ILE A 212 4.73 5.03 -0.74
CA ILE A 212 4.76 6.25 -1.56
C ILE A 212 4.54 5.90 -3.04
N GLN A 213 5.04 4.76 -3.48
CA GLN A 213 4.93 4.27 -4.85
C GLN A 213 3.67 3.45 -5.12
N TYR A 214 2.87 2.98 -4.17
CA TYR A 214 1.56 2.37 -4.49
C TYR A 214 0.64 3.39 -5.22
N LYS A 215 0.96 4.69 -5.12
CA LYS A 215 0.44 5.79 -5.96
C LYS A 215 0.83 5.71 -7.46
N ILE A 216 1.88 4.96 -7.80
CA ILE A 216 2.49 4.82 -9.14
C ILE A 216 2.42 3.36 -9.62
N ILE A 217 2.65 2.38 -8.73
CA ILE A 217 2.76 0.96 -9.02
C ILE A 217 1.39 0.26 -9.15
N ALA A 218 0.28 0.93 -8.86
CA ALA A 218 -1.04 0.46 -9.29
C ALA A 218 -1.09 0.07 -10.80
N LYS A 219 -0.24 0.67 -11.65
CA LYS A 219 -0.09 0.27 -13.06
C LYS A 219 0.90 -0.88 -13.31
N PHE A 220 1.86 -1.14 -12.41
CA PHE A 220 2.98 -2.08 -12.65
C PHE A 220 2.89 -3.37 -11.79
N LEU A 221 2.38 -3.31 -10.55
CA LEU A 221 2.25 -4.45 -9.63
C LEU A 221 1.14 -5.42 -10.04
N ASN A 222 0.21 -4.98 -10.91
CA ASN A 222 -0.80 -5.87 -11.50
C ASN A 222 -0.18 -6.98 -12.36
N ARG A 223 1.12 -6.92 -12.69
CA ARG A 223 1.80 -7.93 -13.51
C ARG A 223 2.82 -8.80 -12.77
N PHE A 224 3.23 -8.47 -11.53
CA PHE A 224 4.37 -9.17 -10.90
C PHE A 224 4.15 -9.72 -9.47
N PHE A 225 3.33 -9.11 -8.61
CA PHE A 225 3.22 -9.58 -7.21
C PHE A 225 1.98 -10.43 -6.92
N PHE A 226 0.86 -10.17 -7.59
CA PHE A 226 -0.40 -10.83 -7.23
C PHE A 226 -0.52 -12.29 -7.71
N LEU A 227 0.38 -12.75 -8.57
CA LEU A 227 0.41 -14.15 -9.02
C LEU A 227 1.10 -15.12 -8.05
N ASN A 228 1.76 -14.62 -6.99
CA ASN A 228 2.62 -15.48 -6.16
C ASN A 228 2.27 -15.57 -4.67
N VAL A 229 1.43 -14.67 -4.15
CA VAL A 229 0.90 -14.82 -2.78
C VAL A 229 -0.09 -16.00 -2.70
N THR A 230 -0.73 -16.40 -3.81
CA THR A 230 -1.58 -17.60 -3.90
C THR A 230 -0.80 -18.92 -3.88
N LYS A 231 0.50 -18.95 -4.21
CA LYS A 231 1.26 -20.21 -4.33
C LYS A 231 2.02 -20.64 -3.09
N ASN A 232 2.39 -19.73 -2.20
CA ASN A 232 3.34 -20.03 -1.11
C ASN A 232 2.74 -20.44 0.24
N GLN A 233 1.41 -20.39 0.42
CA GLN A 233 0.80 -21.01 1.61
C GLN A 233 0.69 -22.55 1.54
N GLY A 234 1.02 -23.16 0.39
CA GLY A 234 0.93 -24.62 0.20
C GLY A 234 2.24 -25.41 0.36
N ARG A 235 3.37 -24.82 0.82
CA ARG A 235 4.67 -25.52 0.80
C ARG A 235 5.51 -25.52 2.08
N GLN A 236 5.10 -24.85 3.16
CA GLN A 236 5.90 -24.82 4.40
C GLN A 236 5.65 -25.98 5.39
N GLN A 237 4.80 -26.97 5.08
CA GLN A 237 4.62 -28.16 5.94
C GLN A 237 5.27 -29.47 5.41
N GLY A 238 6.10 -29.42 4.37
CA GLY A 238 6.58 -30.63 3.68
C GLY A 238 8.07 -30.96 3.77
N SER A 239 8.84 -30.47 4.75
CA SER A 239 10.28 -30.78 4.82
C SER A 239 10.85 -30.73 6.25
N LEU A 240 10.24 -31.48 7.16
CA LEU A 240 10.88 -31.97 8.40
C LEU A 240 10.34 -33.39 8.62
N GLY A 241 10.93 -34.37 7.95
CA GLY A 241 10.53 -35.77 8.01
C GLY A 241 11.16 -36.56 6.86
N GLY A 242 12.36 -37.11 7.10
CA GLY A 242 13.17 -37.87 6.15
C GLY A 242 14.64 -37.76 6.52
#